data_AF-A0A0F9VLL6-F1
#
_entry.id   AF-A0A0F9VLL6-F1
#
_cell.length_a   1.000
_cell.length_b   1.000
_cell.length_c   1.000
_cell.angle_alpha   90.00
_cell.angle_beta   90.00
_cell.angle_gamma   90.00
#
_symmetry.space_group_name_H-M   'P 1'
#
loop_
_entity.id
_entity.type
_entity.pdbx_description
1 polymer ?
#
loop_
_entity_poly.entity_id
_entity_poly.type
_entity_poly.pdbx_seq_one_letter_code
_entity_poly.pdbx_strand_id
1 'polypeptide(L)'
;MSNETKENWKPVVGYEDIYEVSDIGRVRSFCISPAGRLMKPGTDSKGYYFLGLWKNKRPRWHRVHRLVLEAFAGPVPEDAPECCHNNGVRTDNCVENLRWGSRQNNVDDTVMHGTKVFGERVGGSVLTADVVVEIRKSYATKEWSQTELAARYGVTHRTITFVVRGETWKHVGGPITVRTEGQRSGTQFALSEEMVRAIKRDYIPGKVSQAKVAAKYGIAATTVSALVNNKIEKWRHI
;
A
#
# COMPACT_ATOMS: atom_id res chain seq x y z
N MET A 1 -24.82 3.50 -44.37
CA MET A 1 -25.72 4.33 -43.54
C MET A 1 -25.04 4.50 -42.19
N SER A 2 -24.55 5.70 -41.88
CA SER A 2 -23.90 6.00 -40.61
C SER A 2 -24.96 5.93 -39.51
N ASN A 3 -24.81 4.98 -38.59
CA ASN A 3 -25.58 4.91 -37.37
C ASN A 3 -25.12 6.10 -36.51
N GLU A 4 -25.75 7.28 -36.66
CA GLU A 4 -25.56 8.39 -35.74
C GLU A 4 -26.16 7.95 -34.39
N THR A 5 -25.30 7.41 -33.52
CA THR A 5 -25.66 7.13 -32.14
C THR A 5 -26.04 8.45 -31.48
N LYS A 6 -27.35 8.66 -31.32
CA LYS A 6 -27.92 9.82 -30.65
C LYS A 6 -27.43 9.83 -29.20
N GLU A 7 -26.54 10.76 -28.88
CA GLU A 7 -26.04 10.96 -27.51
C GLU A 7 -27.20 11.26 -26.56
N ASN A 8 -27.21 10.59 -25.41
CA ASN A 8 -28.14 10.90 -24.34
C ASN A 8 -27.54 11.98 -23.46
N TRP A 9 -28.32 13.02 -23.14
CA TRP A 9 -27.90 14.14 -22.29
C TRP A 9 -28.72 14.16 -21.01
N LYS A 10 -28.06 14.42 -19.88
CA LYS A 10 -28.71 14.62 -18.59
C LYS A 10 -28.19 15.87 -17.89
N PRO A 11 -29.01 16.53 -17.04
CA PRO A 11 -28.54 17.61 -16.19
C PRO A 11 -27.35 17.18 -15.34
N VAL A 12 -26.38 18.08 -15.20
CA VAL A 12 -25.31 17.87 -14.23
C VAL A 12 -25.89 18.06 -12.82
N VAL A 13 -25.73 17.04 -11.96
CA VAL A 13 -26.26 17.06 -10.59
C VAL A 13 -25.70 18.26 -9.80
N GLY A 14 -26.59 19.03 -9.19
CA GLY A 14 -26.27 20.27 -8.47
C GLY A 14 -26.04 21.48 -9.38
N TYR A 15 -26.21 21.34 -10.69
CA TYR A 15 -26.03 22.36 -11.72
C TYR A 15 -27.16 22.33 -12.77
N GLU A 16 -28.33 21.90 -12.33
CA GLU A 16 -29.56 21.80 -13.13
C GLU A 16 -29.86 23.13 -13.83
N ASP A 17 -30.38 23.05 -15.06
CA ASP A 17 -30.67 24.18 -15.97
C ASP A 17 -29.47 25.03 -16.42
N ILE A 18 -28.26 24.74 -15.93
CA ILE A 18 -27.04 25.48 -16.27
C ILE A 18 -26.09 24.63 -17.13
N TYR A 19 -25.98 23.34 -16.84
CA TYR A 19 -25.11 22.41 -17.56
C TYR A 19 -25.76 21.04 -17.75
N GLU A 20 -25.35 20.37 -18.83
CA GLU A 20 -25.67 18.97 -19.08
C GLU A 20 -24.40 18.19 -19.46
N VAL A 21 -24.45 16.89 -19.18
CA VAL A 21 -23.40 15.92 -19.51
C VAL A 21 -23.99 14.80 -20.36
N SER A 22 -23.25 14.36 -21.38
CA SER A 22 -23.65 13.26 -22.25
C SER A 22 -23.17 11.91 -21.73
N ASP A 23 -23.82 10.85 -22.16
CA ASP A 23 -23.44 9.45 -21.92
C ASP A 23 -22.05 9.11 -22.48
N ILE A 24 -21.52 9.86 -23.45
CA ILE A 24 -20.15 9.71 -23.96
C ILE A 24 -19.14 10.69 -23.31
N GLY A 25 -19.55 11.42 -22.28
CA GLY A 25 -18.67 12.29 -21.50
C GLY A 25 -18.37 13.66 -22.12
N ARG A 26 -19.29 14.20 -22.93
CA ARG A 26 -19.25 15.63 -23.32
C ARG A 26 -20.04 16.46 -22.32
N VAL A 27 -19.65 17.71 -22.13
CA VAL A 27 -20.36 18.65 -21.25
C VAL A 27 -20.75 19.88 -22.04
N ARG A 28 -21.98 20.35 -21.89
CA ARG A 28 -22.46 21.60 -22.50
C ARG A 28 -22.99 22.56 -21.45
N SER A 29 -22.84 23.86 -21.72
CA SER A 29 -23.26 24.95 -20.85
C SER A 29 -24.32 25.81 -21.52
N PHE A 30 -25.36 26.17 -20.78
CA PHE A 30 -26.45 27.03 -21.24
C PHE A 30 -26.30 28.50 -20.80
N CYS A 31 -25.21 28.84 -20.09
CA CYS A 31 -25.01 30.20 -19.55
C CYS A 31 -24.94 31.30 -20.62
N ILE A 32 -24.45 30.97 -21.83
CA ILE A 32 -24.18 31.94 -22.90
C ILE A 32 -25.18 31.78 -24.05
N SER A 33 -25.67 30.56 -24.28
CA SER A 33 -26.55 30.26 -25.41
C SER A 33 -27.62 29.25 -24.99
N PRO A 34 -28.90 29.48 -25.33
CA PRO A 34 -29.96 28.52 -25.08
C PRO A 34 -29.80 27.22 -25.88
N ALA A 35 -29.01 27.24 -26.97
CA ALA A 35 -28.69 26.03 -27.73
C ALA A 35 -27.68 25.10 -27.02
N GLY A 36 -27.05 25.57 -25.92
CA GLY A 36 -25.99 24.86 -25.23
C GLY A 36 -24.65 24.94 -25.97
N ARG A 37 -23.62 25.46 -25.31
CA ARG A 37 -22.25 25.49 -25.83
C ARG A 37 -21.46 24.30 -25.30
N LEU A 38 -20.89 23.49 -26.19
CA LEU A 38 -19.95 22.43 -25.80
C LEU A 38 -18.72 23.00 -25.10
N MET A 39 -18.39 22.44 -23.95
CA MET A 39 -17.22 22.80 -23.15
C MET A 39 -16.03 21.95 -23.56
N LYS A 40 -14.84 22.58 -23.63
CA LYS A 40 -13.59 21.88 -23.89
C LYS A 40 -12.90 21.51 -22.57
N PRO A 41 -12.81 20.23 -22.19
CA PRO A 41 -12.13 19.84 -20.96
C PRO A 41 -10.63 20.06 -21.04
N GLY A 42 -10.03 20.41 -19.90
CA GLY A 42 -8.58 20.28 -19.69
C GLY A 42 -8.23 18.87 -19.23
N THR A 43 -6.93 18.55 -19.15
CA THR A 43 -6.44 17.29 -18.58
C THR A 43 -5.61 17.59 -17.32
N ASP A 44 -5.94 16.95 -16.20
CA ASP A 44 -5.22 17.14 -14.93
C ASP A 44 -3.84 16.44 -14.96
N SER A 45 -3.00 16.68 -13.94
CA SER A 45 -1.67 16.06 -13.85
C SER A 45 -1.70 14.52 -13.75
N LYS A 46 -2.87 13.92 -13.50
CA LYS A 46 -3.08 12.48 -13.44
C LYS A 46 -3.68 11.93 -14.73
N GLY A 47 -3.96 12.77 -15.73
CA GLY A 47 -4.52 12.38 -17.02
C GLY A 47 -6.05 12.36 -17.08
N TYR A 48 -6.76 12.88 -16.08
CA TYR A 48 -8.23 12.93 -16.10
C TYR A 48 -8.75 14.21 -16.73
N TYR A 49 -9.84 14.10 -17.49
CA TYR A 49 -10.56 15.29 -17.98
C TYR A 49 -11.26 16.04 -16.86
N PHE A 50 -11.10 17.36 -16.85
CA PHE A 50 -11.69 18.24 -15.85
C PHE A 50 -12.19 19.57 -16.45
N LEU A 51 -13.21 20.14 -15.81
CA LEU A 51 -13.89 21.37 -16.21
C LEU A 51 -14.25 22.23 -14.99
N GLY A 52 -14.22 23.55 -15.18
CA GLY A 52 -14.71 24.50 -14.18
C GLY A 52 -16.19 24.82 -14.42
N LEU A 53 -17.08 24.39 -13.53
CA LEU A 53 -18.51 24.70 -13.58
C LEU A 53 -18.83 25.87 -12.65
N TRP A 54 -19.52 26.87 -13.18
CA TRP A 54 -19.88 28.09 -12.46
C TRP A 54 -21.34 28.02 -11.98
N LYS A 55 -21.55 28.27 -10.69
CA LYS A 55 -22.89 28.48 -10.10
C LYS A 55 -22.80 29.61 -9.09
N ASN A 56 -23.75 30.55 -9.10
CA ASN A 56 -23.78 31.69 -8.17
C ASN A 56 -22.46 32.48 -8.11
N LYS A 57 -21.87 32.78 -9.28
CA LYS A 57 -20.58 33.49 -9.44
C LYS A 57 -19.37 32.79 -8.79
N ARG A 58 -19.47 31.50 -8.47
CA ARG A 58 -18.38 30.71 -7.88
C ARG A 58 -18.03 29.52 -8.78
N PRO A 59 -16.79 29.44 -9.31
CA PRO A 59 -16.34 28.28 -10.05
C PRO A 59 -16.02 27.11 -9.12
N ARG A 60 -16.33 25.89 -9.55
CA ARG A 60 -15.81 24.65 -8.96
C ARG A 60 -15.28 23.74 -10.05
N TRP A 61 -14.14 23.11 -9.79
CA TRP A 61 -13.53 22.16 -10.71
C TRP A 61 -14.10 20.76 -10.49
N HIS A 62 -14.52 20.14 -11.58
CA HIS A 62 -15.13 18.81 -11.59
C HIS A 62 -14.42 17.92 -12.60
N ARG A 63 -14.36 16.63 -12.29
CA ARG A 63 -13.86 15.60 -13.20
C ARG A 63 -15.00 15.07 -14.06
N VAL A 64 -14.77 14.98 -15.37
CA VAL A 64 -15.82 14.64 -16.33
C VAL A 64 -16.42 13.26 -16.06
N HIS A 65 -15.60 12.23 -15.80
CA HIS A 65 -16.11 10.88 -15.47
C HIS A 65 -17.05 10.86 -14.26
N ARG A 66 -16.80 11.70 -13.25
CA ARG A 66 -17.70 11.77 -12.07
C ARG A 66 -19.03 12.40 -12.44
N LEU A 67 -19.02 13.47 -13.23
CA LEU A 67 -20.26 14.10 -13.71
C LEU A 67 -21.11 13.10 -14.49
N VAL A 68 -20.48 12.30 -15.35
CA VAL A 68 -21.16 11.24 -16.11
C VAL A 68 -21.77 10.21 -15.17
N LEU A 69 -21.00 9.60 -14.26
CA LEU A 69 -21.56 8.59 -13.35
C LEU A 69 -22.65 9.16 -12.44
N GLU A 70 -22.46 10.34 -11.89
CA GLU A 70 -23.45 10.96 -11.01
C GLU A 70 -24.79 11.19 -11.74
N ALA A 71 -24.74 11.61 -13.01
CA ALA A 71 -25.95 11.84 -13.82
C ALA A 71 -26.60 10.53 -14.31
N PHE A 72 -25.81 9.52 -14.69
CA PHE A 72 -26.33 8.32 -15.35
C PHE A 72 -26.50 7.10 -14.43
N ALA A 73 -25.57 6.89 -13.48
CA ALA A 73 -25.59 5.78 -12.52
C ALA A 73 -26.10 6.19 -11.14
N GLY A 74 -26.26 7.49 -10.89
CA GLY A 74 -26.77 8.03 -9.63
C GLY A 74 -25.67 8.45 -8.65
N PRO A 75 -26.05 8.84 -7.42
CA PRO A 75 -25.13 9.44 -6.46
C PRO A 75 -24.00 8.49 -6.10
N VAL A 76 -22.91 9.07 -5.60
CA VAL A 76 -21.73 8.35 -5.13
C VAL A 76 -22.13 7.36 -4.01
N PRO A 77 -21.94 6.05 -4.18
CA PRO A 77 -22.17 5.07 -3.12
C PRO A 77 -21.15 5.25 -1.99
N GLU A 78 -21.58 5.03 -0.74
CA GLU A 78 -20.73 5.20 0.44
C GLU A 78 -19.59 4.16 0.51
N ASP A 79 -19.88 2.93 0.11
CA ASP A 79 -18.97 1.79 0.09
C ASP A 79 -18.08 1.73 -1.17
N ALA A 80 -18.47 2.44 -2.23
CA ALA A 80 -17.80 2.44 -3.53
C ALA A 80 -17.62 3.86 -4.12
N PRO A 81 -16.91 4.78 -3.43
CA PRO A 81 -16.87 6.19 -3.81
C PRO A 81 -15.93 6.52 -4.97
N GLU A 82 -15.18 5.53 -5.48
CA GLU A 82 -14.25 5.71 -6.59
C GLU A 82 -14.95 5.54 -7.93
N CYS A 83 -14.66 6.43 -8.88
CA CYS A 83 -15.06 6.25 -10.26
C CYS A 83 -13.95 5.51 -11.00
N CYS A 84 -14.24 4.29 -11.45
CA CYS A 84 -13.32 3.40 -12.14
C CYS A 84 -13.58 3.41 -13.65
N HIS A 85 -12.50 3.33 -14.43
CA HIS A 85 -12.53 3.13 -15.89
C HIS A 85 -12.26 1.66 -16.20
N ASN A 86 -13.23 0.97 -16.81
CA ASN A 86 -13.16 -0.46 -17.09
C ASN A 86 -12.05 -0.84 -18.08
N ASN A 87 -11.65 0.08 -18.96
CA ASN A 87 -10.55 -0.12 -19.92
C ASN A 87 -9.22 0.51 -19.49
N GLY A 88 -9.17 1.19 -18.33
CA GLY A 88 -7.97 1.89 -17.85
C GLY A 88 -7.62 3.19 -18.58
N VAL A 89 -8.43 3.64 -19.54
CA VAL A 89 -8.22 4.88 -20.31
C VAL A 89 -8.97 6.04 -19.66
N ARG A 90 -8.24 6.90 -18.95
CA ARG A 90 -8.80 8.02 -18.14
C ARG A 90 -9.57 9.08 -18.93
N THR A 91 -9.37 9.14 -20.24
CA THR A 91 -10.02 10.08 -21.16
C THR A 91 -11.26 9.51 -21.81
N ASP A 92 -11.48 8.20 -21.72
CA ASP A 92 -12.68 7.53 -22.21
C ASP A 92 -13.76 7.58 -21.13
N ASN A 93 -14.57 8.64 -21.17
CA ASN A 93 -15.59 8.91 -20.17
C ASN A 93 -16.99 8.46 -20.62
N CYS A 94 -17.07 7.47 -21.51
CA CYS A 94 -18.35 6.85 -21.86
C CYS A 94 -18.93 6.13 -20.64
N VAL A 95 -20.21 6.32 -20.36
CA VAL A 95 -20.90 5.75 -19.17
C VAL A 95 -20.74 4.24 -19.09
N GLU A 96 -20.75 3.55 -20.22
CA GLU A 96 -20.55 2.08 -20.30
C GLU A 96 -19.13 1.66 -19.87
N ASN A 97 -18.15 2.55 -20.01
CA ASN A 97 -16.78 2.34 -19.56
C ASN A 97 -16.56 2.74 -18.09
N LEU A 98 -17.56 3.35 -17.44
CA LEU A 98 -17.44 3.85 -16.08
C LEU A 98 -18.26 3.01 -15.10
N ARG A 99 -17.76 2.89 -13.88
CA ARG A 99 -18.53 2.32 -12.76
C ARG A 99 -18.09 2.91 -11.44
N TRP A 100 -18.99 2.89 -10.45
CA TRP A 100 -18.61 3.05 -9.06
C TRP A 100 -17.82 1.82 -8.60
N GLY A 101 -16.85 2.03 -7.72
CA GLY A 101 -15.99 0.97 -7.21
C GLY A 101 -15.38 1.35 -5.87
N SER A 102 -14.95 0.33 -5.12
CA SER A 102 -14.13 0.57 -3.95
C SER A 102 -12.72 0.99 -4.36
N ARG A 103 -11.98 1.58 -3.41
CA ARG A 103 -10.54 1.85 -3.58
C ARG A 103 -9.76 0.59 -3.94
N GLN A 104 -10.14 -0.58 -3.40
CA GLN A 104 -9.49 -1.84 -3.71
C GLN A 104 -9.73 -2.25 -5.17
N ASN A 105 -10.97 -2.14 -5.66
CA ASN A 105 -11.28 -2.43 -7.07
C ASN A 105 -10.44 -1.57 -8.01
N ASN A 106 -10.32 -0.27 -7.74
CA ASN A 106 -9.51 0.62 -8.56
C ASN A 106 -8.02 0.23 -8.56
N VAL A 107 -7.48 -0.24 -7.41
CA VAL A 107 -6.10 -0.76 -7.35
C VAL A 107 -5.97 -2.05 -8.15
N ASP A 108 -6.94 -2.94 -8.07
CA ASP A 108 -6.95 -4.21 -8.81
C ASP A 108 -7.03 -3.96 -10.32
N ASP A 109 -7.81 -2.97 -10.76
CA ASP A 109 -7.86 -2.52 -12.15
C ASP A 109 -6.47 -2.06 -12.64
N THR A 110 -5.67 -1.38 -11.80
CA THR A 110 -4.29 -1.02 -12.21
C THR A 110 -3.39 -2.23 -12.42
N VAL A 111 -3.62 -3.31 -11.69
CA VAL A 111 -2.91 -4.58 -11.89
C VAL A 111 -3.37 -5.22 -13.19
N MET A 112 -4.69 -5.33 -13.38
CA MET A 112 -5.30 -5.92 -14.57
C MET A 112 -4.87 -5.20 -15.86
N HIS A 113 -4.85 -3.87 -15.84
CA HIS A 113 -4.45 -3.03 -16.98
C HIS A 113 -2.93 -2.90 -17.14
N GLY A 114 -2.11 -3.52 -16.27
CA GLY A 114 -0.65 -3.42 -16.32
C GLY A 114 -0.09 -2.01 -16.03
N THR A 115 -0.92 -1.10 -15.53
CA THR A 115 -0.57 0.29 -15.22
C THR A 115 0.00 0.47 -13.82
N LYS A 116 -0.06 -0.57 -12.98
CA LYS A 116 0.55 -0.56 -11.65
C LYS A 116 2.07 -0.35 -11.77
N VAL A 117 2.54 0.71 -11.13
CA VAL A 117 3.94 1.06 -11.03
C VAL A 117 4.57 0.28 -9.87
N PHE A 118 5.64 -0.47 -10.13
CA PHE A 118 6.39 -1.21 -9.11
C PHE A 118 7.86 -1.37 -9.54
N GLY A 119 8.74 -1.63 -8.58
CA GLY A 119 10.17 -1.81 -8.83
C GLY A 119 10.79 -0.60 -9.54
N GLU A 120 11.53 -0.85 -10.62
CA GLU A 120 12.21 0.18 -11.42
C GLU A 120 11.28 1.22 -12.04
N ARG A 121 10.00 0.88 -12.23
CA ARG A 121 9.02 1.82 -12.77
C ARG A 121 8.70 2.93 -11.77
N VAL A 122 8.99 2.74 -10.48
CA VAL A 122 8.82 3.78 -9.45
C VAL A 122 9.91 4.84 -9.65
N GLY A 123 9.50 6.08 -9.92
CA GLY A 123 10.44 7.19 -10.06
C GLY A 123 11.33 7.33 -8.83
N GLY A 124 12.65 7.30 -9.03
CA GLY A 124 13.63 7.35 -7.95
C GLY A 124 13.86 6.02 -7.22
N SER A 125 13.46 4.87 -7.79
CA SER A 125 13.79 3.57 -7.22
C SER A 125 15.31 3.38 -7.12
N VAL A 126 15.81 3.27 -5.90
CA VAL A 126 17.22 2.95 -5.61
C VAL A 126 17.57 1.52 -6.02
N LEU A 127 16.59 0.62 -5.99
CA LEU A 127 16.78 -0.78 -6.35
C LEU A 127 16.35 -1.01 -7.80
N THR A 128 17.22 -1.67 -8.56
CA THR A 128 16.98 -2.23 -9.89
C THR A 128 16.84 -3.76 -9.81
N ALA A 129 16.36 -4.40 -10.87
CA ALA A 129 16.30 -5.85 -10.97
C ALA A 129 17.69 -6.48 -10.79
N ASP A 130 18.72 -5.88 -11.40
CA ASP A 130 20.11 -6.34 -11.27
C ASP A 130 20.63 -6.20 -9.84
N VAL A 131 20.39 -5.04 -9.20
CA VAL A 131 20.75 -4.80 -7.80
C VAL A 131 20.03 -5.78 -6.87
N VAL A 132 18.77 -6.12 -7.16
CA VAL A 132 18.01 -7.12 -6.39
C VAL A 132 18.63 -8.51 -6.51
N VAL A 133 19.06 -8.92 -7.72
CA VAL A 133 19.78 -10.18 -7.92
C VAL A 133 21.11 -10.16 -7.16
N GLU A 134 21.85 -9.05 -7.20
CA GLU A 134 23.10 -8.89 -6.45
C GLU A 134 22.87 -9.01 -4.94
N ILE A 135 21.90 -8.27 -4.37
CA ILE A 135 21.54 -8.35 -2.95
C ILE A 135 21.22 -9.78 -2.54
N ARG A 136 20.43 -10.49 -3.35
CA ARG A 136 20.05 -11.89 -3.08
C ARG A 136 21.27 -12.81 -3.10
N LYS A 137 22.14 -12.70 -4.10
CA LYS A 137 23.39 -13.48 -4.19
C LYS A 137 24.33 -13.18 -3.02
N SER A 138 24.57 -11.91 -2.70
CA SER A 138 25.45 -11.50 -1.59
C SER A 138 24.92 -11.94 -0.24
N TYR A 139 23.60 -11.90 -0.02
CA TYR A 139 23.03 -12.43 1.23
C TYR A 139 23.10 -13.96 1.32
N ALA A 140 23.03 -14.66 0.19
CA ALA A 140 23.13 -16.11 0.14
C ALA A 140 24.53 -16.63 0.54
N THR A 141 25.60 -15.83 0.38
CA THR A 141 26.96 -16.23 0.84
C THR A 141 27.09 -16.28 2.35
N LYS A 142 26.15 -15.68 3.10
CA LYS A 142 26.18 -15.53 4.58
C LYS A 142 27.31 -14.65 5.11
N GLU A 143 28.11 -14.03 4.25
CA GLU A 143 29.17 -13.09 4.63
C GLU A 143 28.63 -11.70 4.93
N TRP A 144 27.44 -11.38 4.41
CA TRP A 144 26.78 -10.09 4.57
C TRP A 144 25.53 -10.21 5.42
N SER A 145 25.40 -9.33 6.41
CA SER A 145 24.15 -9.13 7.12
C SER A 145 23.17 -8.27 6.31
N GLN A 146 21.88 -8.37 6.62
CA GLN A 146 20.86 -7.53 6.00
C GLN A 146 21.08 -6.03 6.34
N THR A 147 21.67 -5.73 7.50
CA THR A 147 22.00 -4.36 7.94
C THR A 147 23.13 -3.76 7.10
N GLU A 148 24.18 -4.53 6.84
CA GLU A 148 25.32 -4.07 6.01
C GLU A 148 24.89 -3.84 4.56
N LEU A 149 24.08 -4.76 4.01
CA LEU A 149 23.52 -4.58 2.67
C LEU A 149 22.61 -3.35 2.61
N ALA A 150 21.81 -3.11 3.64
CA ALA A 150 20.95 -1.92 3.70
C ALA A 150 21.76 -0.62 3.66
N ALA A 151 22.83 -0.55 4.45
CA ALA A 151 23.75 0.58 4.45
C ALA A 151 24.45 0.76 3.09
N ARG A 152 24.93 -0.33 2.48
CA ARG A 152 25.61 -0.32 1.17
C ARG A 152 24.74 0.26 0.06
N TYR A 153 23.47 -0.13 0.01
CA TYR A 153 22.54 0.31 -1.04
C TYR A 153 21.71 1.53 -0.64
N GLY A 154 21.94 2.14 0.53
CA GLY A 154 21.19 3.31 0.98
C GLY A 154 19.69 3.06 1.15
N VAL A 155 19.29 1.83 1.52
CA VAL A 155 17.90 1.44 1.75
C VAL A 155 17.67 1.02 3.19
N THR A 156 16.41 0.88 3.60
CA THR A 156 16.10 0.39 4.94
C THR A 156 16.41 -1.10 5.08
N HIS A 157 16.78 -1.55 6.28
CA HIS A 157 16.93 -2.98 6.61
C HIS A 157 15.70 -3.79 6.19
N ARG A 158 14.50 -3.25 6.41
CA ARG A 158 13.23 -3.91 6.04
C ARG A 158 13.09 -4.11 4.54
N THR A 159 13.57 -3.17 3.73
CA THR A 159 13.64 -3.31 2.27
C THR A 159 14.49 -4.53 1.89
N ILE A 160 15.68 -4.67 2.48
CA ILE A 160 16.55 -5.83 2.25
C ILE A 160 15.85 -7.11 2.70
N THR A 161 15.23 -7.14 3.88
CA THR A 161 14.48 -8.30 4.36
C THR A 161 13.44 -8.78 3.35
N PHE A 162 12.64 -7.86 2.79
CA PHE A 162 11.62 -8.22 1.80
C PHE A 162 12.23 -8.69 0.48
N VAL A 163 13.32 -8.06 0.04
CA VAL A 163 14.04 -8.44 -1.18
C VAL A 163 14.61 -9.85 -1.06
N VAL A 164 15.33 -10.17 0.02
CA VAL A 164 16.00 -11.47 0.19
C VAL A 164 15.02 -12.61 0.44
N ARG A 165 13.81 -12.31 0.92
CA ARG A 165 12.73 -13.31 1.08
C ARG A 165 11.88 -13.50 -0.16
N GLY A 166 12.06 -12.66 -1.19
CA GLY A 166 11.19 -12.67 -2.37
C GLY A 166 9.76 -12.19 -2.07
N GLU A 167 9.54 -11.48 -0.95
CA GLU A 167 8.23 -10.87 -0.65
C GLU A 167 7.95 -9.69 -1.60
N THR A 168 9.01 -8.97 -1.97
CA THR A 168 9.04 -7.97 -3.05
C THR A 168 9.88 -8.47 -4.23
N TRP A 169 9.73 -7.82 -5.39
CA TRP A 169 10.44 -8.20 -6.62
C TRP A 169 10.26 -9.70 -6.97
N LYS A 170 9.02 -10.18 -6.87
CA LYS A 170 8.64 -11.58 -7.14
C LYS A 170 8.94 -12.04 -8.57
N HIS A 171 8.98 -11.09 -9.51
CA HIS A 171 9.30 -11.32 -10.92
C HIS A 171 10.81 -11.39 -11.19
N VAL A 172 11.65 -10.99 -10.24
CA VAL A 172 13.11 -11.05 -10.36
C VAL A 172 13.62 -12.38 -9.80
N GLY A 173 14.63 -12.97 -10.41
CA GLY A 173 15.24 -14.23 -9.99
C GLY A 173 16.27 -14.12 -8.86
N GLY A 174 17.10 -15.15 -8.69
CA GLY A 174 18.14 -15.22 -7.66
C GLY A 174 17.71 -15.97 -6.38
N PRO A 175 18.66 -16.28 -5.49
CA PRO A 175 18.41 -17.10 -4.32
C PRO A 175 17.54 -16.36 -3.30
N ILE A 176 16.41 -16.97 -2.91
CA ILE A 176 15.51 -16.44 -1.89
C ILE A 176 15.64 -17.21 -0.58
N THR A 177 15.50 -16.49 0.53
CA THR A 177 15.48 -17.07 1.87
C THR A 177 14.05 -17.46 2.23
N VAL A 178 13.77 -18.76 2.22
CA VAL A 178 12.48 -19.30 2.68
C VAL A 178 12.52 -19.43 4.20
N ARG A 179 11.49 -18.96 4.89
CA ARG A 179 11.30 -19.27 6.31
C ARG A 179 10.80 -20.70 6.42
N THR A 180 11.59 -21.60 7.01
CA THR A 180 11.07 -22.90 7.45
C THR A 180 10.10 -22.66 8.61
N GLU A 181 8.92 -23.29 8.56
CA GLU A 181 7.95 -23.24 9.65
C GLU A 181 8.64 -23.62 10.97
N GLY A 182 8.63 -22.70 11.95
CA GLY A 182 9.26 -22.89 13.25
C GLY A 182 10.29 -21.83 13.65
N GLN A 183 10.85 -21.06 12.71
CA GLN A 183 11.76 -19.95 13.05
C GLN A 183 11.00 -18.67 13.44
N ARG A 184 10.38 -18.69 14.63
CA ARG A 184 9.98 -17.44 15.30
C ARG A 184 11.24 -16.75 15.83
N SER A 185 11.62 -15.66 15.17
CA SER A 185 12.56 -14.66 15.68
C SER A 185 11.94 -13.93 16.87
N GLY A 186 12.03 -14.54 18.05
CA GLY A 186 12.05 -13.82 19.31
C GLY A 186 13.42 -14.03 19.92
N THR A 187 14.12 -12.94 20.26
CA THR A 187 15.28 -12.96 21.14
C THR A 187 14.99 -13.81 22.37
N GLN A 188 15.43 -15.06 22.34
CA GLN A 188 15.47 -15.93 23.50
C GLN A 188 16.91 -16.41 23.59
N PHE A 189 17.67 -15.80 24.51
CA PHE A 189 18.73 -16.53 25.18
C PHE A 189 18.09 -17.82 25.67
N ALA A 190 18.33 -18.94 24.96
CA ALA A 190 17.87 -20.24 25.41
C ALA A 190 18.63 -20.53 26.71
N LEU A 191 17.99 -20.22 27.85
CA LEU A 191 18.53 -20.56 29.16
C LEU A 191 18.74 -22.09 29.18
N SER A 192 19.97 -22.54 29.42
CA SER A 192 20.23 -23.96 29.64
C SER A 192 19.78 -24.34 31.06
N GLU A 193 19.48 -25.63 31.27
CA GLU A 193 19.14 -26.14 32.59
C GLU A 193 20.25 -25.90 33.61
N GLU A 194 21.51 -26.07 33.20
CA GLU A 194 22.68 -25.77 34.01
C GLU A 194 22.73 -24.30 34.43
N MET A 195 22.45 -23.38 33.50
CA MET A 195 22.42 -21.95 33.77
C MET A 195 21.28 -21.61 34.74
N VAL A 196 20.11 -22.22 34.59
CA VAL A 196 18.98 -22.02 35.50
C VAL A 196 19.29 -22.53 36.90
N ARG A 197 19.87 -23.73 37.04
CA ARG A 197 20.34 -24.27 38.33
C ARG A 197 21.35 -23.33 38.98
N ALA A 198 22.30 -22.82 38.21
CA ALA A 198 23.31 -21.90 38.70
C ALA A 198 22.68 -20.57 39.18
N ILE A 199 21.75 -20.00 38.41
CA ILE A 199 21.02 -18.77 38.78
C ILE A 199 20.22 -18.97 40.08
N LYS A 200 19.50 -20.08 40.22
CA LYS A 200 18.70 -20.37 41.44
C LYS A 200 19.60 -20.57 42.66
N ARG A 201 20.74 -21.27 42.52
CA ARG A 201 21.72 -21.47 43.60
C ARG A 201 22.37 -20.17 44.05
N ASP A 202 22.75 -19.33 43.11
CA ASP A 202 23.51 -18.11 43.38
C ASP A 202 22.62 -16.97 43.92
N TYR A 203 21.29 -17.09 43.79
CA TYR A 203 20.33 -16.18 44.42
C TYR A 203 19.99 -16.62 45.84
N ILE A 204 20.43 -15.83 46.83
CA ILE A 204 20.09 -16.03 48.24
C ILE A 204 19.19 -14.86 48.68
N PRO A 205 17.90 -15.12 49.01
CA PRO A 205 16.97 -14.08 49.45
C PRO A 205 17.54 -13.24 50.59
N GLY A 206 17.44 -11.91 50.46
CA GLY A 206 17.93 -10.95 51.46
C GLY A 206 19.45 -10.76 51.51
N LYS A 207 20.26 -11.58 50.84
CA LYS A 207 21.73 -11.46 50.80
C LYS A 207 22.28 -11.04 49.43
N VAL A 208 21.66 -11.48 48.34
CA VAL A 208 22.09 -11.15 46.97
C VAL A 208 20.90 -10.57 46.20
N SER A 209 21.09 -9.40 45.59
CA SER A 209 20.04 -8.78 44.78
C SER A 209 19.89 -9.49 43.43
N GLN A 210 18.64 -9.56 42.91
CA GLN A 210 18.36 -10.15 41.60
C GLN A 210 19.11 -9.43 40.48
N ALA A 211 19.34 -8.11 40.61
CA ALA A 211 20.13 -7.31 39.67
C ALA A 211 21.62 -7.74 39.64
N LYS A 212 22.20 -8.11 40.78
CA LYS A 212 23.59 -8.59 40.85
C LYS A 212 23.76 -9.96 40.20
N VAL A 213 22.78 -10.86 40.40
CA VAL A 213 22.74 -12.15 39.70
C VAL A 213 22.55 -11.95 38.20
N ALA A 214 21.64 -11.06 37.79
CA ALA A 214 21.40 -10.73 36.39
C ALA A 214 22.65 -10.24 35.67
N ALA A 215 23.40 -9.32 36.30
CA ALA A 215 24.67 -8.82 35.79
C ALA A 215 25.73 -9.94 35.65
N LYS A 216 25.82 -10.86 36.63
CA LYS A 216 26.75 -11.99 36.60
C LYS A 216 26.52 -12.92 35.39
N TYR A 217 25.26 -13.11 35.00
CA TYR A 217 24.88 -14.05 33.94
C TYR A 217 24.53 -13.38 32.61
N GLY A 218 24.67 -12.05 32.50
CA GLY A 218 24.39 -11.31 31.26
C GLY A 218 22.92 -11.35 30.81
N ILE A 219 21.98 -11.52 31.74
CA ILE A 219 20.54 -11.60 31.45
C ILE A 219 19.76 -10.48 32.12
N ALA A 220 18.53 -10.23 31.69
CA ALA A 220 17.68 -9.21 32.30
C ALA A 220 17.28 -9.59 33.73
N ALA A 221 17.25 -8.62 34.65
CA ALA A 221 16.82 -8.83 36.03
C ALA A 221 15.39 -9.36 36.16
N THR A 222 14.52 -9.01 35.20
CA THR A 222 13.16 -9.55 35.08
C THR A 222 13.16 -11.06 34.80
N THR A 223 14.16 -11.56 34.07
CA THR A 223 14.31 -13.00 33.79
C THR A 223 14.75 -13.76 35.04
N VAL A 224 15.73 -13.21 35.79
CA VAL A 224 16.13 -13.77 37.10
C VAL A 224 14.93 -13.81 38.05
N SER A 225 14.16 -12.72 38.14
CA SER A 225 12.96 -12.64 38.98
C SER A 225 11.93 -13.71 38.62
N ALA A 226 11.69 -13.93 37.32
CA ALA A 226 10.75 -14.95 36.87
C ALA A 226 11.22 -16.38 37.16
N LEU A 227 12.54 -16.64 37.12
CA LEU A 227 13.14 -17.93 37.47
C LEU A 227 13.07 -18.23 38.97
N VAL A 228 13.50 -17.29 39.83
CA VAL A 228 13.55 -17.52 41.28
C VAL A 228 12.17 -17.55 41.92
N ASN A 229 11.18 -16.90 41.31
CA ASN A 229 9.78 -16.94 41.74
C ASN A 229 8.95 -18.02 41.02
N ASN A 230 9.59 -18.93 40.26
CA ASN A 230 8.93 -20.05 39.56
C ASN A 230 7.76 -19.63 38.63
N LYS A 231 7.82 -18.42 38.08
CA LYS A 231 6.81 -17.88 37.16
C LYS A 231 6.91 -18.45 35.75
N ILE A 232 8.02 -19.11 35.41
CA ILE A 232 8.25 -19.77 34.12
C ILE A 232 7.96 -21.27 34.27
N GLU A 233 6.85 -21.75 33.70
CA GLU A 233 6.38 -23.14 33.83
C GLU A 233 7.44 -24.17 33.44
N LYS A 234 8.20 -23.91 32.37
CA LYS A 234 9.29 -24.76 31.88
C LYS A 234 10.32 -25.09 32.95
N TRP A 235 10.59 -24.20 33.91
CA TRP A 235 11.69 -24.32 34.88
C TRP A 235 11.22 -24.57 36.31
N ARG A 236 9.94 -24.93 36.52
CA ARG A 236 9.39 -25.21 37.86
C ARG A 236 9.93 -26.50 38.48
N HIS A 237 10.41 -27.43 37.66
CA HIS A 237 10.91 -28.74 38.08
C HIS A 237 12.41 -28.73 38.47
N ILE A 238 13.10 -27.62 38.24
CA ILE A 238 14.50 -27.37 38.60
C ILE A 238 14.54 -26.47 39.83
#